data_AF-A0AAU9TUA7-F1
#
_entry.id   AF-A0AAU9TUA7-F1
#
_cell.length_a   1.000
_cell.length_b   1.000
_cell.length_c   1.000
_cell.angle_alpha   90.00
_cell.angle_beta   90.00
_cell.angle_gamma   90.00
#
_symmetry.space_group_name_H-M   'P 1'
#
loop_
_entity.id
_entity.type
_entity.pdbx_description
1 polymer ?
#
loop_
_entity_poly.entity_id
_entity_poly.type
_entity_poly.pdbx_seq_one_letter_code
_entity_poly.pdbx_strand_id
1 'polypeptide(L)'
;MKKRKYRRRSAKDKEIKNLKKVVGGNENDEEYFCIMCNDKYESPSTEDWIMCSICELWAHEQCTTGKTSKGFVYDLCHEIKL
;
A
#
# COMPACT_ATOMS: atom_id res chain seq x y z
N MET A 1 -31.57 -33.17 22.97
CA MET A 1 -30.83 -31.92 23.28
C MET A 1 -29.34 -32.13 23.02
N LYS A 2 -28.68 -31.09 22.51
CA LYS A 2 -27.30 -30.98 21.95
C LYS A 2 -26.22 -31.54 22.91
N LYS A 3 -25.08 -32.09 22.45
CA LYS A 3 -23.87 -31.29 22.13
C LYS A 3 -22.76 -32.14 21.47
N ARG A 4 -22.23 -31.59 20.37
CA ARG A 4 -21.12 -32.07 19.52
C ARG A 4 -19.79 -32.01 20.30
N LYS A 5 -19.00 -33.09 20.32
CA LYS A 5 -17.64 -33.12 20.89
C LYS A 5 -16.60 -32.86 19.79
N TYR A 6 -15.86 -31.78 19.97
CA TYR A 6 -14.98 -31.13 19.00
C TYR A 6 -13.66 -31.90 18.80
N ARG A 7 -13.21 -31.98 17.55
CA ARG A 7 -11.95 -32.60 17.10
C ARG A 7 -10.75 -31.87 17.72
N ARG A 8 -9.80 -32.62 18.29
CA ARG A 8 -8.47 -32.13 18.68
C ARG A 8 -7.57 -32.13 17.44
N ARG A 9 -7.10 -30.95 17.01
CA ARG A 9 -5.96 -30.83 16.08
C ARG A 9 -5.02 -29.73 16.59
N SER A 10 -3.86 -30.23 17.03
CA SER A 10 -2.51 -29.65 17.00
C SER A 10 -2.30 -28.18 17.34
N ALA A 11 -1.70 -27.98 18.52
CA ALA A 11 -0.97 -26.78 18.89
C ALA A 11 0.32 -26.65 18.06
N LYS A 12 0.36 -25.67 17.16
CA LYS A 12 1.56 -25.01 16.65
C LYS A 12 1.12 -24.03 15.57
N ASP A 13 1.03 -22.75 15.89
CA ASP A 13 1.23 -21.64 14.96
C ASP A 13 1.29 -20.37 15.82
N LYS A 14 2.52 -19.97 16.19
CA LYS A 14 3.22 -18.84 15.56
C LYS A 14 2.40 -17.55 15.74
N GLU A 15 2.70 -16.91 16.86
CA GLU A 15 2.38 -15.52 17.16
C GLU A 15 2.92 -14.61 16.06
N ILE A 16 2.09 -14.32 15.05
CA ILE A 16 2.38 -13.27 14.08
C ILE A 16 2.13 -11.94 14.81
N LYS A 17 3.20 -11.45 15.45
CA LYS A 17 3.27 -10.09 15.98
C LYS A 17 3.11 -9.11 14.82
N ASN A 18 1.96 -8.45 14.80
CA ASN A 18 1.75 -7.05 14.41
C ASN A 18 2.66 -6.55 13.28
N LEU A 19 2.25 -6.80 12.04
CA LEU A 19 2.69 -6.02 10.88
C LEU A 19 2.01 -4.64 10.93
N LYS A 20 2.46 -3.80 11.87
CA LYS A 20 2.20 -2.36 11.88
C LYS A 20 3.55 -1.65 11.81
N LYS A 21 4.07 -1.58 10.58
CA LYS A 21 5.07 -0.59 10.17
C LYS A 21 4.80 -0.30 8.69
N VAL A 22 3.77 0.50 8.45
CA VAL A 22 3.65 1.30 7.25
C VAL A 22 3.77 2.73 7.77
N VAL A 23 4.73 3.48 7.24
CA VAL A 23 5.18 4.82 7.70
C VAL A 23 6.16 4.76 8.88
N GLY A 24 7.45 4.86 8.56
CA GLY A 24 8.54 5.00 9.52
C GLY A 24 9.84 4.35 9.05
N GLY A 25 10.32 4.78 7.88
CA GLY A 25 11.63 4.40 7.34
C GLY A 25 12.75 5.18 8.03
N ASN A 26 13.85 4.48 8.28
CA ASN A 26 15.08 4.96 8.91
C ASN A 26 15.72 6.09 8.08
N GLU A 27 16.36 7.07 8.72
CA GLU A 27 16.84 8.34 8.15
C GLU A 27 18.03 8.23 7.16
N ASN A 28 18.07 7.25 6.25
CA ASN A 28 19.13 7.23 5.24
C ASN A 28 18.80 6.65 3.86
N ASP A 29 17.59 6.12 3.62
CA ASP A 29 17.12 5.77 2.28
C ASP A 29 15.59 5.85 2.29
N GLU A 30 15.02 6.99 1.88
CA GLU A 30 13.58 7.11 1.70
C GLU A 30 13.16 6.24 0.52
N GLU A 31 12.66 5.03 0.81
CA GLU A 31 12.16 4.11 -0.21
C GLU A 31 10.76 4.52 -0.65
N TYR A 32 10.64 4.94 -1.91
CA TYR A 32 9.35 5.24 -2.54
C TYR A 32 8.88 4.04 -3.37
N PHE A 33 7.57 3.79 -3.38
CA PHE A 33 6.96 2.67 -4.12
C PHE A 33 5.75 3.17 -4.91
N CYS A 34 5.52 2.59 -6.09
CA CYS A 34 4.34 2.86 -6.90
C CYS A 34 3.12 2.20 -6.25
N ILE A 35 2.11 2.98 -5.88
CA ILE A 35 0.89 2.46 -5.24
C ILE A 35 0.04 1.54 -6.13
N MET A 36 0.29 1.52 -7.44
CA MET A 36 -0.49 0.74 -8.40
C MET A 36 0.13 -0.64 -8.67
N CYS A 37 1.46 -0.71 -8.78
CA CYS A 37 2.18 -1.96 -9.09
C CYS A 37 3.12 -2.44 -7.98
N ASN A 38 3.32 -1.65 -6.93
CA ASN A 38 4.26 -1.87 -5.82
C ASN A 38 5.74 -1.93 -6.22
N ASP A 39 6.09 -1.42 -7.40
CA ASP A 39 7.49 -1.31 -7.81
C ASP A 39 8.21 -0.21 -7.04
N LYS A 40 9.48 -0.46 -6.72
CA LYS A 40 10.33 0.46 -5.97
C LYS A 40 10.88 1.54 -6.91
N TYR A 41 10.93 2.78 -6.41
CA TYR A 41 11.67 3.86 -7.07
C TYR A 41 13.17 3.59 -7.02
N GLU A 42 13.80 3.62 -8.20
CA GLU A 42 15.25 3.55 -8.35
C GLU A 42 15.76 4.85 -8.97
N SER A 43 16.86 5.40 -8.45
CA SER A 43 17.49 6.61 -8.98
C SER A 43 18.70 6.25 -9.84
N PRO A 44 18.82 6.76 -11.08
CA PRO A 44 17.85 7.60 -11.79
C PRO A 44 16.67 6.78 -12.31
N SER A 45 15.46 7.33 -12.22
CA SER A 45 14.26 6.67 -12.74
C SER A 45 14.18 6.85 -14.26
N THR A 46 13.79 5.78 -14.97
CA THR A 46 13.52 5.81 -16.42
C THR A 46 12.07 6.13 -16.75
N GLU A 47 11.21 6.20 -15.73
CA GLU A 47 9.77 6.38 -15.85
C GLU A 47 9.33 7.68 -15.17
N ASP A 48 8.26 8.29 -15.65
CA ASP A 48 7.66 9.45 -15.01
C ASP A 48 6.85 9.02 -13.78
N TRP A 49 7.01 9.77 -12.69
CA TRP A 49 6.31 9.53 -11.43
C TRP A 49 5.41 10.72 -11.10
N ILE A 50 4.21 10.42 -10.62
CA ILE A 50 3.22 11.39 -10.19
C ILE A 50 2.81 11.14 -8.74
N MET A 51 2.68 12.20 -7.97
CA MET A 51 2.27 12.15 -6.57
C MET A 51 0.77 12.44 -6.44
N CYS A 52 0.07 11.65 -5.61
CA CYS A 52 -1.33 11.89 -5.28
C CYS A 52 -1.47 13.18 -4.47
N SER A 53 -2.37 14.08 -4.88
CA SER A 53 -2.57 15.36 -4.18
C SER A 53 -3.29 15.27 -2.84
N ILE A 54 -3.71 14.07 -2.42
CA ILE A 54 -4.45 13.84 -1.15
C ILE A 54 -3.58 13.09 -0.14
N CYS A 55 -2.96 11.97 -0.55
CA CYS A 55 -2.18 11.13 0.35
C CYS A 55 -0.67 11.24 0.16
N GLU A 56 -0.21 12.06 -0.79
CA GLU A 56 1.21 12.29 -1.09
C GLU A 56 2.00 11.01 -1.43
N LEU A 57 1.29 9.95 -1.82
CA LEU A 57 1.89 8.70 -2.30
C LEU A 57 2.20 8.79 -3.79
N TRP A 58 3.22 8.04 -4.20
CA TRP A 58 3.75 8.06 -5.56
C TRP A 58 3.19 6.92 -6.41
N ALA A 59 3.00 7.19 -7.70
CA ALA A 59 2.67 6.20 -8.72
C ALA A 59 3.45 6.51 -9.99
N HIS A 60 3.75 5.50 -10.81
CA HIS A 60 4.17 5.79 -12.18
C HIS A 60 3.03 6.47 -12.93
N GLU A 61 3.34 7.49 -13.71
CA GLU A 61 2.36 8.20 -14.54
C GLU A 61 1.60 7.21 -15.44
N GLN A 62 2.31 6.24 -16.03
CA GLN A 62 1.75 5.18 -16.86
C GLN A 62 0.86 4.18 -16.10
N CYS A 63 1.08 4.00 -14.79
CA CYS A 63 0.23 3.15 -13.97
C CYS A 63 -1.09 3.83 -13.60
N THR A 64 -1.21 5.13 -13.86
CA THR A 64 -2.42 5.91 -13.62
C THR A 64 -3.12 6.21 -14.94
N THR A 65 -4.44 6.15 -14.96
CA THR A 65 -5.24 6.55 -16.15
C THR A 65 -5.55 8.07 -16.13
N GLY A 66 -5.16 8.77 -15.06
CA GLY A 66 -5.70 10.09 -14.72
C GLY A 66 -4.77 11.26 -15.02
N LYS A 67 -4.65 11.68 -16.29
CA LYS A 67 -4.27 13.06 -16.61
C LYS A 67 -5.50 13.95 -16.52
N THR A 68 -5.96 14.24 -15.30
CA THR A 68 -6.94 15.33 -15.15
C THR A 68 -6.19 16.64 -15.00
N SER A 69 -6.73 17.72 -15.55
CA SER A 69 -6.18 19.08 -15.39
C SER A 69 -6.16 19.56 -13.92
N LYS A 70 -6.69 18.76 -12.98
CA LYS A 70 -6.79 19.03 -11.55
C LYS A 70 -5.80 18.21 -10.70
N GLY A 71 -4.91 17.44 -11.32
CA GLY A 71 -3.94 16.57 -10.65
C GLY A 71 -4.37 15.10 -10.58
N PHE A 72 -3.49 14.27 -10.01
CA PHE A 72 -3.73 12.85 -9.77
C PHE A 72 -4.30 12.63 -8.37
N VAL A 73 -5.43 11.91 -8.30
CA VAL A 73 -6.03 11.42 -7.07
C VAL A 73 -6.24 9.92 -7.21
N TYR A 74 -5.69 9.14 -6.29
CA TYR A 74 -5.87 7.70 -6.25
C TYR A 74 -7.30 7.32 -5.83
N ASP A 75 -7.85 6.20 -6.35
CA ASP A 75 -9.25 5.80 -6.14
C ASP A 75 -9.61 5.65 -4.66
N LEU A 76 -8.71 5.13 -3.82
CA LEU A 76 -8.95 5.05 -2.36
C LEU A 76 -9.04 6.43 -1.70
N CYS A 77 -8.45 7.47 -2.30
CA CYS A 77 -8.58 8.84 -1.80
C CYS A 77 -9.87 9.51 -2.28
N HIS A 78 -10.48 9.04 -3.38
CA HIS A 78 -11.79 9.50 -3.83
C HIS A 78 -12.91 9.16 -2.84
N GLU A 79 -12.82 8.02 -2.15
CA GLU A 79 -13.83 7.56 -1.19
C GLU A 79 -13.79 8.29 0.17
N ILE A 80 -12.72 9.02 0.48
CA ILE A 80 -12.55 9.74 1.77
C ILE A 80 -13.38 11.05 1.81
N LYS A 81 -14.00 11.45 0.68
CA LYS A 81 -14.84 12.66 0.59
C LYS A 81 -16.35 12.45 0.74
N LEU A 82 -16.80 11.30 1.24
CA LEU A 82 -18.22 11.03 1.51
C LEU A 82 -18.56 11.06 3.01
#